data_AF-A0A1I4X889-F1
#
_entry.id   AF-A0A1I4X889-F1
#
_cell.length_a   1.000
_cell.length_b   1.000
_cell.length_c   1.000
_cell.angle_alpha   90.00
_cell.angle_beta   90.00
_cell.angle_gamma   90.00
#
_symmetry.space_group_name_H-M   'P 1'
#
loop_
_entity.id
_entity.type
_entity.pdbx_description
1 polymer ?
#
loop_
_entity_poly.entity_id
_entity_poly.type
_entity_poly.pdbx_seq_one_letter_code
_entity_poly.pdbx_strand_id
1 'polypeptide(L)'
;MAKSARALTRKSGNSKSDKDESADRKPERKARSAAIHALDKLEHLRETLRAFECLQGFLTPQHLPAFQEEFYVDPGELRALVRCINAETRRRMQAVGVAMESVRQALH
;
A
#
# COMPACT_ATOMS: atom_id res chain seq x y z
N MET A 1 17.71 35.99 -64.76
CA MET A 1 18.98 36.53 -64.21
C MET A 1 18.68 36.94 -62.77
N ALA A 2 19.38 36.61 -61.68
CA ALA A 2 20.61 35.88 -61.42
C ALA A 2 20.53 35.28 -59.99
N LYS A 3 21.41 34.31 -59.72
CA LYS A 3 21.58 33.54 -58.47
C LYS A 3 22.17 34.41 -57.34
N SER A 4 21.99 34.04 -56.07
CA SER A 4 23.09 33.62 -55.18
C SER A 4 22.66 33.50 -53.70
N ALA A 5 23.23 32.48 -53.06
CA ALA A 5 22.98 31.98 -51.71
C ALA A 5 23.70 32.79 -50.61
N ARG A 6 23.24 32.61 -49.36
CA ARG A 6 24.16 32.42 -48.23
C ARG A 6 23.52 31.63 -47.10
N ALA A 7 24.10 30.47 -46.85
CA ALA A 7 23.87 29.60 -45.71
C ALA A 7 24.42 30.23 -44.42
N LEU A 8 23.72 30.02 -43.30
CA LEU A 8 24.28 30.13 -41.96
C LEU A 8 24.00 28.85 -41.19
N THR A 9 24.93 27.91 -41.29
CA THR A 9 25.15 26.87 -40.29
C THR A 9 25.93 27.46 -39.11
N ARG A 10 25.33 27.49 -37.91
CA ARG A 10 26.05 27.53 -36.62
C ARG A 10 25.24 26.68 -35.63
N LYS A 11 25.59 25.40 -35.48
CA LYS A 11 26.52 24.84 -34.49
C LYS A 11 25.89 24.72 -33.10
N SER A 12 25.42 23.49 -32.84
CA SER A 12 25.68 22.70 -31.63
C SER A 12 25.94 23.49 -30.34
N GLY A 13 24.89 23.65 -29.55
CA GLY A 13 24.95 23.82 -28.10
C GLY A 13 24.30 22.62 -27.42
N ASN A 14 24.94 21.45 -27.50
CA ASN A 14 24.67 20.35 -26.59
C ASN A 14 25.18 20.74 -25.22
N SER A 15 24.32 21.33 -24.39
CA SER A 15 24.55 21.43 -22.94
C SER A 15 23.76 20.32 -22.28
N LYS A 16 24.38 19.14 -22.24
CA LYS A 16 24.11 18.12 -21.22
C LYS A 16 24.23 18.79 -19.85
N SER A 17 23.12 19.10 -19.19
CA SER A 17 23.14 19.51 -17.78
C SER A 17 22.10 18.82 -16.91
N ASP A 18 21.37 17.82 -17.44
CA ASP A 18 20.32 17.09 -16.67
C ASP A 18 20.70 15.64 -16.31
N LYS A 19 21.99 15.27 -16.35
CA LYS A 19 22.40 13.89 -16.04
C LYS A 19 22.87 13.65 -14.60
N ASP A 20 23.34 14.66 -13.87
CA ASP A 20 23.84 14.46 -12.50
C ASP A 20 22.76 14.55 -11.42
N GLU A 21 21.72 15.39 -11.58
CA GLU A 21 20.66 15.51 -10.55
C GLU A 21 19.65 14.34 -10.58
N SER A 22 19.63 13.58 -11.69
CA SER A 22 18.71 12.46 -11.87
C SER A 22 19.10 11.21 -11.11
N ALA A 23 20.38 11.08 -10.69
CA ALA A 23 20.87 9.90 -9.98
C ALA A 23 20.55 9.98 -8.48
N ASP A 24 20.65 11.17 -7.89
CA ASP A 24 20.43 11.41 -6.46
C ASP A 24 18.95 11.27 -6.05
N ARG A 25 18.02 11.65 -6.94
CA ARG A 25 16.56 11.48 -6.70
C ARG A 25 16.05 10.05 -6.89
N LYS A 26 16.84 9.12 -7.44
CA LYS A 26 16.41 7.73 -7.67
C LYS A 26 16.21 6.94 -6.37
N PRO A 27 17.17 6.91 -5.42
CA PRO A 27 16.97 6.24 -4.14
C PRO A 27 15.78 6.85 -3.39
N GLU A 28 15.65 8.18 -3.37
CA GLU A 28 14.52 8.87 -2.72
C GLU A 28 13.16 8.48 -3.33
N ARG A 29 13.06 8.43 -4.67
CA ARG A 29 11.83 8.00 -5.36
C ARG A 29 11.49 6.53 -5.07
N LYS A 30 12.50 5.65 -5.02
CA LYS A 30 12.32 4.24 -4.67
C LYS A 30 11.85 4.09 -3.22
N ALA A 31 12.48 4.78 -2.28
CA ALA A 31 12.10 4.80 -0.87
C ALA A 31 10.67 5.33 -0.70
N ARG A 32 10.32 6.42 -1.38
CA ARG A 32 8.98 6.99 -1.35
C ARG A 32 7.93 6.02 -1.90
N SER A 33 8.21 5.39 -3.05
CA SER A 33 7.30 4.39 -3.63
C SER A 33 7.13 3.17 -2.71
N ALA A 34 8.21 2.69 -2.11
CA ALA A 34 8.17 1.58 -1.16
C ALA A 34 7.36 1.95 0.10
N ALA A 35 7.51 3.19 0.60
CA ALA A 35 6.78 3.67 1.76
C ALA A 35 5.28 3.77 1.48
N ILE A 36 4.88 4.30 0.33
CA ILE A 36 3.45 4.34 -0.08
C ILE A 36 2.90 2.92 -0.15
N HIS A 37 3.60 2.00 -0.81
CA HIS A 37 3.16 0.61 -0.90
C HIS A 37 3.05 -0.05 0.49
N ALA A 38 3.97 0.23 1.43
CA ALA A 38 3.89 -0.27 2.79
C ALA A 38 2.69 0.30 3.56
N LEU A 39 2.38 1.58 3.38
CA LEU A 39 1.17 2.21 3.94
C LEU A 39 -0.10 1.56 3.41
N ASP A 40 -0.18 1.27 2.11
CA ASP A 40 -1.32 0.58 1.51
C ASP A 40 -1.49 -0.83 2.12
N LYS A 41 -0.41 -1.59 2.31
CA LYS A 41 -0.48 -2.91 2.96
C LYS A 41 -0.92 -2.82 4.42
N LEU A 42 -0.47 -1.80 5.13
CA LEU A 42 -0.89 -1.55 6.52
C LEU A 42 -2.38 -1.21 6.60
N GLU A 43 -2.91 -0.41 5.67
CA GLU A 43 -4.33 -0.09 5.66
C GLU A 43 -5.18 -1.33 5.39
N HIS A 44 -4.80 -2.20 4.45
CA HIS A 44 -5.48 -3.47 4.25
C HIS A 44 -5.43 -4.41 5.46
N LEU A 45 -4.33 -4.38 6.22
CA LEU A 45 -4.26 -5.12 7.49
C LEU A 45 -5.26 -4.53 8.51
N ARG A 46 -5.35 -3.20 8.63
CA ARG A 46 -6.32 -2.52 9.50
C ARG A 46 -7.77 -2.85 9.13
N GLU A 47 -8.09 -2.89 7.84
CA GLU A 47 -9.42 -3.33 7.37
C GLU A 47 -9.75 -4.74 7.86
N THR A 48 -8.79 -5.66 7.79
CA THR A 48 -8.98 -7.04 8.26
C THR A 48 -9.14 -7.12 9.78
N LEU A 49 -8.40 -6.29 10.53
CA LEU A 49 -8.55 -6.20 11.99
C LEU A 49 -9.91 -5.59 12.41
N ARG A 50 -10.39 -4.57 11.70
CA ARG A 50 -11.74 -4.02 11.91
C ARG A 50 -12.82 -5.09 11.69
N ALA A 51 -12.67 -5.90 10.65
CA ALA A 51 -13.59 -7.02 10.41
C ALA A 51 -13.59 -8.04 11.57
N PHE A 52 -12.42 -8.29 12.17
CA PHE A 52 -12.31 -9.12 13.38
C PHE A 52 -13.00 -8.47 14.60
N GLU A 53 -12.80 -7.17 14.82
CA GLU A 53 -13.45 -6.43 15.92
C GLU A 53 -14.98 -6.45 15.80
N CYS A 54 -15.53 -6.27 14.60
CA CYS A 54 -16.97 -6.41 14.35
C CYS A 54 -17.48 -7.81 14.75
N LEU A 55 -16.69 -8.86 14.51
CA LEU A 55 -17.00 -10.22 14.87
C LEU A 55 -16.96 -10.48 16.38
N GLN A 56 -16.01 -9.87 17.07
CA GLN A 56 -15.93 -9.93 18.52
C GLN A 56 -17.20 -9.38 19.18
N GLY A 57 -17.87 -8.42 18.54
CA GLY A 57 -19.19 -7.94 18.95
C GLY A 57 -20.25 -9.03 18.99
N PHE A 58 -20.22 -10.02 18.08
CA PHE A 58 -21.17 -11.15 18.07
C PHE A 58 -20.77 -12.29 19.01
N LEU A 59 -19.48 -12.41 19.32
CA LEU A 59 -18.96 -13.41 20.25
C LEU A 59 -19.15 -13.01 21.72
N THR A 60 -19.54 -11.76 21.97
CA THR A 60 -19.85 -11.24 23.30
C THR A 60 -21.38 -11.24 23.48
N PRO A 61 -21.93 -11.75 24.59
CA PRO A 61 -23.37 -11.70 24.83
C PRO A 61 -23.87 -10.25 24.77
N GLN A 62 -24.71 -9.92 23.79
CA GLN A 62 -25.30 -8.59 23.69
C GLN A 62 -26.69 -8.59 24.33
N HIS A 63 -26.82 -7.90 25.46
CA HIS A 63 -28.13 -7.54 25.98
C HIS A 63 -28.64 -6.34 25.18
N LEU A 64 -29.41 -6.57 24.13
CA LEU A 64 -30.12 -5.48 23.42
C LEU A 64 -31.45 -5.22 24.14
N PRO A 65 -31.63 -4.07 24.82
CA PRO A 65 -32.86 -3.79 25.58
C PRO A 65 -34.12 -3.69 24.72
N ALA A 66 -33.96 -3.56 23.39
CA ALA A 66 -35.05 -3.40 22.42
C ALA A 66 -35.54 -4.73 21.82
N PHE A 67 -34.81 -5.83 22.00
CA PHE A 67 -35.19 -7.15 21.49
C PHE A 67 -35.44 -8.06 22.69
N GLN A 68 -36.71 -8.44 22.91
CA GLN A 68 -37.09 -9.41 23.97
C GLN A 68 -36.61 -10.84 23.66
N GLU A 69 -36.02 -11.07 22.48
CA GLU A 69 -35.36 -12.32 22.10
C GLU A 69 -33.85 -12.17 22.25
N GLU A 70 -33.24 -12.96 23.11
CA GLU A 70 -31.78 -13.07 23.25
C GLU A 70 -31.20 -13.59 21.93
N PHE A 71 -30.54 -12.72 21.17
CA PHE A 71 -29.81 -13.12 19.97
C PHE A 71 -28.48 -13.77 20.38
N TYR A 72 -28.49 -15.09 20.54
CA TYR A 72 -27.30 -15.88 20.84
C TYR A 72 -26.76 -16.54 19.57
N VAL A 73 -25.58 -16.11 19.13
CA VAL A 73 -24.86 -16.79 18.05
C VAL A 73 -24.02 -17.90 18.66
N ASP A 74 -24.21 -19.14 18.21
CA ASP A 74 -23.36 -20.23 18.67
C ASP A 74 -21.92 -20.00 18.15
N PRO A 75 -20.89 -20.06 19.00
CA PRO A 75 -19.51 -19.86 18.56
C PRO A 75 -19.07 -20.79 17.42
N GLY A 76 -19.72 -21.95 17.25
CA GLY A 76 -19.53 -22.85 16.12
C GLY A 76 -19.99 -22.29 14.79
N GLU A 77 -21.06 -21.49 14.76
CA GLU A 77 -21.62 -20.87 13.55
C GLU A 77 -20.64 -19.86 12.92
N LEU A 78 -19.86 -19.18 13.75
CA LEU A 78 -18.85 -18.22 13.31
C LEU A 78 -17.48 -18.86 13.00
N ARG A 79 -17.30 -20.16 13.29
CA ARG A 79 -16.00 -20.84 13.17
C ARG A 79 -15.39 -20.73 11.79
N ALA A 80 -16.18 -20.93 10.73
CA ALA A 80 -15.70 -20.82 9.35
C ALA A 80 -15.24 -19.39 9.04
N LEU A 81 -16.03 -18.40 9.45
CA LEU A 81 -15.73 -16.99 9.25
C LEU A 81 -14.48 -16.54 10.01
N VAL A 82 -14.35 -16.93 11.29
CA VAL A 82 -13.15 -16.67 12.10
C VAL A 82 -11.91 -17.31 11.48
N ARG A 83 -12.01 -18.55 10.95
CA ARG A 83 -10.89 -19.19 10.23
C ARG A 83 -10.48 -18.39 8.99
N CYS A 84 -11.44 -17.89 8.21
CA CYS A 84 -11.17 -17.07 7.03
C CYS A 84 -10.46 -15.76 7.39
N ILE A 85 -10.96 -15.03 8.40
CA ILE A 85 -10.34 -13.78 8.85
C ILE A 85 -8.95 -14.03 9.39
N ASN A 86 -8.76 -15.05 10.22
CA ASN A 86 -7.43 -15.39 10.74
C ASN A 86 -6.43 -15.73 9.64
N ALA A 87 -6.86 -16.45 8.60
CA ALA A 87 -6.03 -16.76 7.44
C ALA A 87 -5.66 -15.48 6.67
N GLU A 88 -6.61 -14.56 6.50
CA GLU A 88 -6.38 -13.31 5.81
C GLU A 88 -5.49 -12.35 6.60
N THR A 89 -5.73 -12.18 7.90
CA THR A 89 -4.88 -11.38 8.80
C THR A 89 -3.44 -11.85 8.72
N ARG A 90 -3.21 -13.17 8.75
CA ARG A 90 -1.86 -13.74 8.62
C ARG A 90 -1.21 -13.41 7.28
N ARG A 91 -1.95 -13.54 6.17
CA ARG A 91 -1.45 -13.14 4.84
C ARG A 91 -1.09 -11.65 4.78
N ARG A 92 -1.94 -10.79 5.35
CA ARG A 92 -1.71 -9.33 5.39
C ARG A 92 -0.52 -8.96 6.25
N MET A 93 -0.34 -9.58 7.41
CA MET A 93 0.85 -9.39 8.26
C MET A 93 2.14 -9.75 7.51
N GLN A 94 2.14 -10.88 6.77
CA GLN A 94 3.28 -11.26 5.94
C GLN A 94 3.55 -10.23 4.84
N ALA A 95 2.52 -9.77 4.14
CA ALA A 95 2.64 -8.76 3.09
C ALA A 95 3.19 -7.42 3.62
N VAL A 96 2.74 -6.99 4.81
CA VAL A 96 3.29 -5.82 5.51
C VAL A 96 4.77 -6.04 5.84
N GLY A 97 5.15 -7.20 6.36
CA GLY A 97 6.55 -7.52 6.65
C GLY A 97 7.46 -7.40 5.42
N VAL A 98 7.03 -7.95 4.29
CA VAL A 98 7.74 -7.83 3.00
C VAL A 98 7.82 -6.37 2.53
N ALA A 99 6.75 -5.60 2.67
CA ALA A 99 6.73 -4.19 2.28
C ALA A 99 7.65 -3.33 3.15
N MET A 100 7.67 -3.57 4.47
CA MET A 100 8.58 -2.89 5.41
C MET A 100 10.04 -3.21 5.12
N GLU A 101 10.35 -4.46 4.79
CA GLU A 101 11.71 -4.84 4.37
C GLU A 101 12.11 -4.17 3.05
N SER A 102 11.17 -4.01 2.11
CA SER A 102 11.39 -3.26 0.87
C SER A 102 11.68 -1.78 1.13
N VAL A 103 11.00 -1.16 2.11
CA VAL A 103 11.30 0.21 2.56
C VAL A 103 12.70 0.29 3.13
N ARG A 104 13.06 -0.64 4.03
CA ARG A 104 14.39 -0.69 4.66
C ARG A 104 15.49 -0.80 3.60
N GLN A 105 15.32 -1.67 2.60
CA GLN A 105 16.28 -1.82 1.50
C GLN A 105 16.35 -0.60 0.58
N ALA A 106 15.27 0.16 0.43
CA ALA A 106 15.28 1.36 -0.41
C ALA A 106 15.90 2.60 0.28
N LEU A 107 16.06 2.55 1.61
CA LEU A 107 16.69 3.59 2.42
C LEU A 107 18.19 3.37 2.65
N HIS A 108 18.70 2.18 2.32
CA HIS A 108 20.12 1.80 2.39
C HIS A 108 20.76 1.88 1.00
#